data_AF-A0A2G2ZHY2-F1
#
_entry.id   AF-A0A2G2ZHY2-F1
#
_cell.length_a   1.000
_cell.length_b   1.000
_cell.length_c   1.000
_cell.angle_alpha   90.00
_cell.angle_beta   90.00
_cell.angle_gamma   90.00
#
_symmetry.space_group_name_H-M   'P 1'
#
loop_
_entity.id
_entity.type
_entity.pdbx_description
1 polymer ?
#
loop_
_entity_poly.entity_id
_entity_poly.type
_entity_poly.pdbx_seq_one_letter_code
_entity_poly.pdbx_strand_id
1 'polypeptide(L)'
;MGSATTICSDKTGTSRMTVVKTCFTMNVKDVNKLSDSIDLCSEIPNFVLKTLLQSIFNNTRGEVIASKYGKSDILGTQTETALLQFGLAVGGNFQVERPDGKITKVEPFNYTKKCMGVVLEICDGSLRAHAKGISKIILTPFDKLETRFSPITDIPVFGYTYIGILGIKDLVHPGLRESFALCPSAGVDVRIVTNDNINIATAIARE
;
A
#
# COMPACT_ATOMS: atom_id res chain seq x y z
N MET A 1 -6.70 -18.49 32.33
CA MET A 1 -5.68 -19.31 31.64
C MET A 1 -4.50 -19.58 32.58
N GLY A 2 -4.69 -20.36 33.66
CA GLY A 2 -3.66 -20.52 34.71
C GLY A 2 -2.63 -21.63 34.47
N SER A 3 -2.80 -22.43 33.41
CA SER A 3 -1.99 -23.64 33.17
C SER A 3 -1.39 -23.67 31.75
N ALA A 4 -1.48 -22.56 31.01
CA ALA A 4 -0.94 -22.50 29.67
C ALA A 4 0.58 -22.35 29.74
N THR A 5 1.31 -23.24 29.06
CA THR A 5 2.78 -23.21 28.97
C THR A 5 3.27 -22.67 27.63
N THR A 6 2.40 -22.57 26.63
CA THR A 6 2.74 -22.06 25.30
C THR A 6 1.56 -21.31 24.69
N ILE A 7 1.85 -20.17 24.07
CA ILE A 7 0.92 -19.37 23.27
C ILE A 7 1.43 -19.36 21.82
N CYS A 8 0.63 -19.90 20.91
CA CYS A 8 0.84 -19.76 19.48
C CYS A 8 -0.03 -18.61 18.98
N SER A 9 0.60 -17.48 18.65
CA SER A 9 -0.10 -16.30 18.16
C SER A 9 -0.02 -16.22 16.65
N ASP A 10 -1.17 -16.05 16.00
CA ASP A 10 -1.22 -15.64 14.60
C ASP A 10 -0.96 -14.14 14.50
N LYS A 11 -0.24 -13.75 13.44
CA LYS A 11 0.03 -12.38 13.07
C LYS A 11 -1.23 -11.64 12.60
N THR A 12 -2.12 -12.31 11.88
CA THR A 12 -3.09 -11.65 10.98
C THR A 12 -4.26 -10.92 11.67
N GLY A 13 -4.41 -11.03 12.99
CA GLY A 13 -5.58 -10.51 13.72
C GLY A 13 -5.44 -9.13 14.37
N THR A 14 -4.23 -8.56 14.50
CA THR A 14 -4.02 -7.37 15.36
C THR A 14 -3.14 -6.29 14.74
N SER A 15 -2.68 -6.51 13.52
CA SER A 15 -1.63 -5.72 12.90
C SER A 15 -2.20 -4.76 11.84
N ARG A 16 -1.67 -3.53 11.80
CA ARG A 16 -2.08 -2.49 10.85
C ARG A 16 -0.90 -2.18 9.94
N MET A 17 -1.05 -2.48 8.66
CA MET A 17 -0.08 -2.08 7.65
C MET A 17 -0.11 -0.56 7.44
N THR A 18 1.06 0.05 7.31
CA THR A 18 1.20 1.49 7.03
C THR A 18 2.40 1.72 6.11
N VAL A 19 2.31 2.74 5.27
CA VAL A 19 3.46 3.21 4.47
C VAL A 19 4.44 3.88 5.42
N VAL A 20 5.64 3.30 5.57
CA VAL A 20 6.70 3.81 6.44
C VAL A 20 7.89 4.35 5.66
N LYS A 21 7.98 4.03 4.37
CA LYS A 21 9.03 4.53 3.49
C LYS A 21 8.49 4.87 2.12
N THR A 22 9.10 5.86 1.49
CA THR A 22 8.82 6.25 0.11
C THR A 22 10.12 6.33 -0.67
N CYS A 23 10.07 6.02 -1.95
CA CYS A 23 11.15 6.27 -2.90
C CYS A 23 10.55 6.89 -4.15
N PHE A 24 10.67 8.20 -4.27
CA PHE A 24 10.25 8.98 -5.43
C PHE A 24 11.50 9.65 -6.01
N THR A 25 11.66 9.66 -7.34
CA THR A 25 12.81 10.29 -8.03
C THR A 25 14.18 9.92 -7.40
N MET A 26 14.37 8.65 -7.04
CA MET A 26 15.57 8.12 -6.36
C MET A 26 15.83 8.66 -4.94
N ASN A 27 14.93 9.45 -4.38
CA ASN A 27 15.00 9.96 -3.01
C ASN A 27 14.21 9.04 -2.08
N VAL A 28 14.92 8.39 -1.17
CA VAL A 28 14.32 7.51 -0.15
C VAL A 28 14.05 8.32 1.13
N LYS A 29 12.83 8.22 1.65
CA LYS A 29 12.43 8.87 2.89
C LYS A 29 11.67 7.92 3.81
N ASP A 30 11.84 8.14 5.11
CA ASP A 30 10.99 7.59 6.14
C ASP A 30 9.72 8.45 6.28
N VAL A 31 8.57 7.79 6.44
CA VAL A 31 7.26 8.40 6.61
C VAL A 31 6.62 7.79 7.85
N ASN A 32 7.06 8.24 9.02
CA ASN A 32 6.59 7.70 10.30
C ASN A 32 5.49 8.59 10.92
N LYS A 33 5.43 9.85 10.50
CA LYS A 33 4.49 10.86 11.02
C LYS A 33 3.80 11.60 9.88
N LEU A 34 2.70 12.29 10.23
CA LEU A 34 1.95 13.13 9.30
C LEU A 34 2.80 14.29 8.75
N SER A 35 3.70 14.85 9.58
CA SER A 35 4.66 15.89 9.19
C SER A 35 5.54 15.45 8.01
N ASP A 36 6.02 14.21 8.07
CA ASP A 36 6.94 13.65 7.06
C ASP A 36 6.23 13.50 5.70
N SER A 37 4.90 13.32 5.72
CA SER A 37 4.07 13.26 4.51
C SER A 37 3.89 14.62 3.84
N ILE A 38 3.88 15.71 4.63
CA ILE A 38 3.76 17.09 4.13
C ILE A 38 5.10 17.55 3.52
N ASP A 39 6.21 17.20 4.16
CA ASP A 39 7.56 17.50 3.65
C ASP A 39 7.82 16.79 2.30
N LEU A 40 7.24 15.60 2.11
CA LEU A 40 7.32 14.87 0.85
C LEU A 40 6.67 15.66 -0.31
N CYS A 41 5.53 16.30 -0.07
CA CYS A 41 4.81 17.07 -1.09
C CYS A 41 5.59 18.27 -1.61
N SER A 42 6.53 18.80 -0.80
CA SER A 42 7.36 19.95 -1.19
C SER A 42 8.51 19.57 -2.13
N GLU A 43 8.89 18.29 -2.17
CA GLU A 43 10.06 17.82 -2.94
C GLU A 43 9.71 17.17 -4.27
N ILE A 44 8.51 16.59 -4.36
CA ILE A 44 8.04 15.99 -5.61
C ILE A 44 7.33 17.04 -6.47
N PRO A 45 7.56 17.05 -7.80
CA PRO A 45 6.81 17.95 -8.67
C PRO A 45 5.30 17.73 -8.56
N ASN A 46 4.51 18.80 -8.58
CA ASN A 46 3.05 18.74 -8.44
C ASN A 46 2.38 17.77 -9.43
N PHE A 47 2.90 17.66 -10.66
CA PHE A 47 2.37 16.72 -11.64
C PHE A 47 2.58 15.25 -11.24
N VAL A 48 3.70 14.94 -10.57
CA VAL A 48 4.02 13.59 -10.05
C VAL A 48 3.09 13.28 -8.89
N LEU A 49 2.92 14.21 -7.95
CA LEU A 49 1.99 14.04 -6.83
C LEU A 49 0.54 13.83 -7.32
N LYS A 50 0.08 14.64 -8.27
CA LYS A 50 -1.26 14.48 -8.88
C LYS A 50 -1.41 13.10 -9.55
N THR A 51 -0.41 12.67 -10.30
CA THR A 51 -0.43 11.35 -10.97
C THR A 51 -0.40 10.21 -9.96
N LEU A 52 0.36 10.34 -8.88
CA LEU A 52 0.42 9.39 -7.77
C LEU A 52 -0.93 9.28 -7.05
N LEU A 53 -1.55 10.40 -6.70
CA LEU A 53 -2.85 10.44 -6.04
C LEU A 53 -3.94 9.82 -6.92
N GLN A 54 -3.96 10.19 -8.20
CA GLN A 54 -4.85 9.58 -9.19
C GLN A 54 -4.65 8.07 -9.25
N SER A 55 -3.40 7.59 -9.28
CA SER A 55 -3.08 6.16 -9.25
C SER A 55 -3.56 5.49 -7.97
N ILE A 56 -3.26 6.06 -6.79
CA ILE A 56 -3.62 5.47 -5.49
C ILE A 56 -5.14 5.34 -5.36
N PHE A 57 -5.89 6.40 -5.62
CA PHE A 57 -7.34 6.43 -5.36
C PHE A 57 -8.17 5.70 -6.42
N ASN A 58 -7.66 5.57 -7.65
CA ASN A 58 -8.36 4.85 -8.72
C ASN A 58 -7.89 3.40 -8.93
N ASN A 59 -6.64 3.07 -8.59
CA ASN A 59 -6.09 1.71 -8.67
C ASN A 59 -6.17 0.95 -7.34
N THR A 60 -7.06 1.37 -6.44
CA THR A 60 -7.31 0.72 -5.15
C THR A 60 -8.80 0.49 -4.99
N ARG A 61 -9.22 -0.76 -4.70
CA ARG A 61 -10.65 -1.07 -4.60
C ARG A 61 -11.27 -0.54 -3.32
N GLY A 62 -10.47 -0.36 -2.27
CA GLY A 62 -10.91 0.14 -0.98
C GLY A 62 -11.66 1.48 -1.06
N GLU A 63 -12.42 1.76 -0.01
CA GLU A 63 -13.30 2.92 0.11
C GLU A 63 -12.92 3.75 1.34
N VAL A 64 -12.98 5.08 1.20
CA VAL A 64 -12.79 6.01 2.31
C VAL A 64 -14.16 6.51 2.77
N ILE A 65 -14.53 6.14 3.98
CA ILE A 65 -15.78 6.53 4.63
C ILE A 65 -15.49 7.69 5.56
N ALA A 66 -16.20 8.81 5.35
CA ALA A 66 -16.16 9.93 6.27
C ALA A 66 -16.71 9.50 7.64
N SER A 67 -15.85 9.51 8.65
CA SER A 67 -16.27 9.21 10.02
C SER A 67 -16.79 10.47 10.69
N LYS A 68 -17.78 10.31 11.56
CA LYS A 68 -18.35 11.39 12.39
C LYS A 68 -17.36 11.95 13.41
N TYR A 69 -16.26 11.24 13.69
CA TYR A 69 -15.27 11.57 14.71
C TYR A 69 -13.95 12.16 14.15
N GLY A 70 -13.95 12.62 12.90
CA GLY A 70 -12.82 13.34 12.29
C GLY A 70 -11.68 12.48 11.75
N LYS A 71 -11.66 11.16 12.05
CA LYS A 71 -10.71 10.20 11.46
C LYS A 71 -11.44 9.32 10.45
N SER A 72 -11.14 9.46 9.16
CA SER A 72 -11.75 8.65 8.10
C SER A 72 -11.55 7.16 8.36
N ASP A 73 -12.63 6.39 8.22
CA ASP A 73 -12.56 4.93 8.23
C ASP A 73 -12.29 4.44 6.81
N ILE A 74 -11.41 3.46 6.66
CA ILE A 74 -11.02 2.94 5.34
C ILE A 74 -11.36 1.46 5.28
N LEU A 75 -12.18 1.10 4.29
CA LEU A 75 -12.53 -0.30 4.00
C LEU A 75 -11.63 -0.82 2.89
N GLY A 76 -11.18 -2.07 3.02
CA GLY A 76 -10.34 -2.74 2.02
C GLY A 76 -9.39 -3.74 2.67
N THR A 77 -8.53 -4.34 1.85
CA THR A 77 -7.43 -5.17 2.37
C THR A 77 -6.39 -4.31 3.11
N GLN A 78 -5.57 -4.88 3.99
CA GLN A 78 -4.56 -4.14 4.76
C GLN A 78 -3.60 -3.31 3.88
N THR A 79 -3.23 -3.82 2.70
CA THR A 79 -2.39 -3.08 1.75
C THR A 79 -3.15 -1.91 1.11
N GLU A 80 -4.43 -2.12 0.78
CA GLU A 80 -5.26 -1.05 0.21
C GLU A 80 -5.52 0.07 1.21
N THR A 81 -5.83 -0.29 2.46
CA THR A 81 -6.06 0.70 3.52
C THR A 81 -4.79 1.51 3.79
N ALA A 82 -3.62 0.88 3.81
CA ALA A 82 -2.33 1.57 3.95
C ALA A 82 -2.07 2.58 2.82
N LEU A 83 -2.38 2.21 1.56
CA LEU A 83 -2.21 3.08 0.40
C LEU A 83 -3.19 4.27 0.43
N LEU A 84 -4.46 4.02 0.73
CA LEU A 84 -5.46 5.08 0.84
C LEU A 84 -5.14 6.04 1.98
N GLN A 85 -4.71 5.51 3.14
CA GLN A 85 -4.29 6.33 4.27
C GLN A 85 -3.08 7.20 3.90
N PHE A 86 -2.11 6.66 3.18
CA PHE A 86 -0.98 7.44 2.67
C PHE A 86 -1.42 8.54 1.70
N GLY A 87 -2.31 8.22 0.74
CA GLY A 87 -2.86 9.20 -0.21
C GLY A 87 -3.55 10.38 0.49
N LEU A 88 -4.31 10.11 1.56
CA LEU A 88 -4.93 11.15 2.40
C LEU A 88 -3.88 11.96 3.18
N ALA A 89 -2.84 11.29 3.71
CA ALA A 89 -1.79 11.95 4.50
C ALA A 89 -0.94 12.93 3.67
N VAL A 90 -0.75 12.67 2.38
CA VAL A 90 -0.04 13.58 1.45
C VAL A 90 -0.96 14.64 0.84
N GLY A 91 -2.15 14.86 1.41
CA GLY A 91 -3.07 15.93 1.02
C GLY A 91 -4.05 15.59 -0.11
N GLY A 92 -4.12 14.32 -0.52
CA GLY A 92 -5.07 13.89 -1.54
C GLY A 92 -6.51 13.86 -1.02
N ASN A 93 -7.45 14.16 -1.92
CA ASN A 93 -8.89 14.09 -1.61
C ASN A 93 -9.54 12.94 -2.38
N PHE A 94 -9.82 11.83 -1.68
CA PHE A 94 -10.42 10.64 -2.26
C PHE A 94 -11.73 10.92 -3.02
N GLN A 95 -12.57 11.80 -2.49
CA GLN A 95 -13.88 12.12 -3.07
C GLN A 95 -13.79 13.00 -4.31
N VAL A 96 -12.65 13.67 -4.54
CA VAL A 96 -12.41 14.47 -5.75
C VAL A 96 -11.68 13.64 -6.80
N GLU A 97 -10.68 12.86 -6.39
CA GLU A 97 -9.79 12.14 -7.31
C GLU A 97 -10.40 10.87 -7.91
N ARG A 98 -11.35 10.22 -7.22
CA ARG A 98 -12.04 9.01 -7.70
C ARG A 98 -13.15 9.30 -8.73
N PRO A 99 -13.95 10.38 -8.63
CA PRO A 99 -14.90 10.74 -9.69
C PRO A 99 -14.27 11.45 -10.90
N ASP A 100 -13.03 11.95 -10.81
CA ASP A 100 -12.36 12.70 -11.90
C ASP A 100 -12.01 11.83 -13.12
N GLY A 101 -12.12 10.50 -13.04
CA GLY A 101 -11.83 9.58 -14.13
C GLY A 101 -12.88 8.51 -14.29
N LYS A 102 -13.36 8.32 -15.53
CA LYS A 102 -14.18 7.15 -15.85
C LYS A 102 -13.25 5.94 -15.98
N ILE A 103 -13.37 5.02 -15.02
CA ILE A 103 -12.64 3.75 -15.09
C ILE A 103 -13.21 2.93 -16.25
N THR A 104 -12.44 2.78 -17.32
CA THR A 104 -12.83 1.99 -18.50
C THR A 104 -12.47 0.53 -18.34
N LYS A 105 -11.42 0.23 -17.56
CA LYS A 105 -10.97 -1.16 -17.31
C LYS A 105 -10.32 -1.33 -15.94
N VAL A 106 -10.53 -2.49 -15.34
CA VAL A 106 -9.90 -2.92 -14.09
C VAL A 106 -9.34 -4.33 -14.28
N GLU A 107 -8.06 -4.51 -13.96
CA GLU A 107 -7.45 -5.82 -13.74
C GLU A 107 -7.18 -5.96 -12.24
N PRO A 108 -8.00 -6.76 -11.51
CA PRO A 108 -7.77 -7.04 -10.10
C PRO A 108 -6.38 -7.66 -9.87
N PHE A 109 -5.93 -7.69 -8.61
CA PHE A 109 -4.67 -8.32 -8.27
C PHE A 109 -4.63 -9.78 -8.74
N ASN A 110 -3.69 -10.06 -9.64
CA ASN A 110 -3.47 -11.39 -10.17
C ASN A 110 -2.27 -12.02 -9.46
N TYR A 111 -2.44 -13.17 -8.80
CA TYR A 111 -1.38 -13.81 -8.03
C TYR A 111 -0.18 -14.26 -8.89
N THR A 112 -0.40 -14.59 -10.16
CA THR A 112 0.66 -14.98 -11.10
C THR A 112 1.44 -13.75 -11.57
N LYS A 113 0.73 -12.68 -11.97
CA LYS A 113 1.35 -11.42 -12.42
C LYS A 113 1.85 -10.55 -11.26
N LYS A 114 1.39 -10.79 -10.03
CA LYS A 114 1.72 -10.04 -8.80
C LYS A 114 1.55 -8.52 -8.94
N CYS A 115 0.58 -8.12 -9.75
CA CYS A 115 0.21 -6.74 -10.01
C CYS A 115 -1.30 -6.62 -10.20
N MET A 116 -1.78 -5.39 -10.15
CA MET A 116 -3.12 -4.97 -10.55
C MET A 116 -3.03 -3.65 -11.31
N GLY A 117 -4.03 -3.36 -12.12
CA GLY A 117 -4.06 -2.14 -12.92
C GLY A 117 -5.45 -1.65 -13.23
N VAL A 118 -5.51 -0.39 -13.63
CA VAL A 118 -6.73 0.26 -14.11
C VAL A 118 -6.42 1.11 -15.33
N VAL A 119 -7.42 1.31 -16.19
CA VAL A 119 -7.38 2.28 -17.27
C VAL A 119 -8.46 3.32 -17.01
N LEU A 120 -8.07 4.58 -17.05
CA LEU A 120 -8.91 5.74 -16.83
C LEU A 120 -9.04 6.53 -18.12
N GLU A 121 -10.25 7.00 -18.42
CA GLU A 121 -10.47 8.11 -19.33
C GLU A 121 -10.30 9.42 -18.54
N ILE A 122 -9.37 10.26 -18.97
CA ILE A 122 -9.13 11.58 -18.36
C ILE A 122 -9.90 12.67 -19.13
N CYS A 123 -9.98 13.89 -18.60
CA CYS A 123 -10.87 14.95 -19.10
C CYS A 123 -10.66 15.34 -20.58
N ASP A 124 -9.49 15.08 -21.16
CA ASP A 124 -9.19 15.36 -22.58
C ASP A 124 -9.62 14.22 -23.52
N GLY A 125 -10.27 13.17 -22.99
CA GLY A 125 -10.69 11.98 -23.72
C GLY A 125 -9.57 10.96 -23.95
N SER A 126 -8.34 11.26 -23.53
CA SER A 126 -7.24 10.30 -23.60
C SER A 126 -7.34 9.23 -22.51
N LEU A 127 -6.64 8.12 -22.72
CA LEU A 127 -6.62 7.00 -21.81
C LEU A 127 -5.29 6.95 -21.06
N ARG A 128 -5.38 6.75 -19.75
CA ARG A 128 -4.22 6.58 -18.86
C ARG A 128 -4.32 5.26 -18.10
N ALA A 129 -3.30 4.43 -18.24
CA ALA A 129 -3.16 3.22 -17.47
C ALA A 129 -2.34 3.47 -16.20
N HIS A 130 -2.81 2.95 -15.07
CA HIS A 130 -2.07 2.91 -13.81
C HIS A 130 -1.90 1.45 -13.38
N ALA A 131 -0.72 1.11 -12.88
CA ALA A 131 -0.42 -0.23 -12.38
C ALA A 131 0.29 -0.15 -11.02
N LYS A 132 -0.03 -1.09 -10.13
CA LYS A 132 0.68 -1.28 -8.86
C LYS A 132 0.93 -2.76 -8.63
N GLY A 133 2.02 -3.08 -7.96
CA GLY A 133 2.43 -4.45 -7.73
C GLY A 133 3.75 -4.52 -6.99
N ILE A 134 4.30 -5.72 -6.91
CA ILE A 134 5.61 -5.93 -6.26
C ILE A 134 6.68 -5.23 -7.09
N SER A 135 7.55 -4.46 -6.44
CA SER A 135 8.59 -3.63 -7.07
C SER A 135 9.41 -4.41 -8.10
N LYS A 136 9.91 -5.60 -7.76
CA LYS A 136 10.66 -6.46 -8.68
C LYS A 136 9.89 -6.75 -9.98
N ILE A 137 8.59 -6.97 -9.88
CA ILE A 137 7.76 -7.31 -11.04
C ILE A 137 7.43 -6.06 -11.85
N ILE A 138 7.05 -4.95 -11.22
CA ILE A 138 6.72 -3.71 -11.95
C ILE A 138 7.97 -3.08 -12.59
N LEU A 139 9.16 -3.25 -11.99
CA LEU A 139 10.41 -2.69 -12.51
C LEU A 139 11.06 -3.52 -13.62
N THR A 140 10.69 -4.79 -13.80
CA THR A 140 11.25 -5.63 -14.88
C THR A 140 10.74 -5.27 -16.30
N PRO A 141 9.46 -4.89 -16.51
CA PRO A 141 8.92 -4.51 -17.81
C PRO A 141 9.46 -3.22 -18.45
N PHE A 142 10.30 -2.44 -17.77
CA PHE A 142 10.82 -1.18 -18.32
C PHE A 142 11.82 -1.40 -19.47
N ASP A 143 12.35 -2.62 -19.65
CA ASP A 143 13.36 -2.93 -20.66
C ASP A 143 12.79 -3.31 -22.04
N LYS A 144 11.45 -3.45 -22.18
CA LYS A 144 10.82 -3.87 -23.44
C LYS A 144 9.83 -2.82 -23.93
N LEU A 145 10.28 -2.01 -24.88
CA LEU A 145 9.45 -1.06 -25.62
C LEU A 145 8.82 -1.78 -26.81
N GLU A 146 7.75 -2.54 -26.58
CA GLU A 146 6.85 -2.86 -27.69
C GLU A 146 5.88 -1.67 -27.88
N THR A 147 5.38 -1.49 -29.10
CA THR A 147 4.56 -0.31 -29.48
C THR A 147 3.12 -0.68 -29.81
N ARG A 148 2.70 -1.92 -29.51
CA ARG A 148 1.35 -2.41 -29.84
C ARG A 148 0.53 -2.60 -28.58
N PHE A 149 -0.07 -1.50 -28.12
CA PHE A 149 -1.19 -1.56 -27.19
C PHE A 149 -2.47 -1.20 -27.92
N SER A 150 -3.49 -2.05 -27.78
CA SER A 150 -4.87 -1.67 -28.05
C SER A 150 -5.49 -1.26 -26.72
N PRO A 151 -5.75 0.04 -26.48
CA PRO A 151 -6.34 0.53 -25.23
C PRO A 151 -7.72 -0.06 -24.92
N ILE A 152 -8.31 -0.73 -25.91
CA ILE A 152 -9.65 -1.29 -25.91
C ILE A 152 -9.66 -2.70 -25.33
N THR A 153 -8.58 -3.47 -25.49
CA THR A 153 -8.61 -4.93 -25.24
C THR A 153 -7.81 -5.37 -24.02
N ASP A 154 -6.74 -4.68 -23.62
CA ASP A 154 -5.85 -5.10 -22.53
C ASP A 154 -5.27 -3.94 -21.71
N ILE A 155 -4.99 -4.19 -20.44
CA ILE A 155 -4.16 -3.28 -19.65
C ILE A 155 -2.72 -3.44 -20.14
N PRO A 156 -1.99 -2.35 -20.41
CA PRO A 156 -0.60 -2.42 -20.86
C PRO A 156 0.27 -3.29 -19.93
N VAL A 157 1.22 -4.03 -20.50
CA VAL A 157 2.17 -4.86 -19.74
C VAL A 157 3.53 -4.17 -19.61
N PHE A 158 3.83 -3.23 -20.49
CA PHE A 158 5.07 -2.45 -20.60
C PHE A 158 4.74 -0.98 -20.98
N GLY A 159 5.74 -0.12 -21.11
CA GLY A 159 5.55 1.29 -21.49
C GLY A 159 5.01 2.18 -20.36
N TYR A 160 5.05 1.71 -19.12
CA TYR A 160 4.76 2.54 -17.95
C TYR A 160 5.88 3.55 -17.71
N THR A 161 5.54 4.66 -17.07
CA THR A 161 6.51 5.55 -16.43
C THR A 161 6.56 5.25 -14.95
N TYR A 162 7.75 5.06 -14.40
CA TYR A 162 7.93 4.80 -12.98
C TYR A 162 7.61 6.05 -12.16
N ILE A 163 6.72 5.92 -11.17
CA ILE A 163 6.36 7.01 -10.25
C ILE A 163 7.17 6.88 -8.96
N GLY A 164 7.07 5.74 -8.27
CA GLY A 164 7.76 5.51 -7.00
C GLY A 164 7.50 4.14 -6.38
N ILE A 165 8.20 3.86 -5.28
CA ILE A 165 8.00 2.70 -4.42
C ILE A 165 7.50 3.16 -3.05
N LEU A 166 6.51 2.45 -2.53
CA LEU A 166 6.02 2.62 -1.17
C LEU A 166 6.43 1.39 -0.35
N GLY A 167 7.23 1.63 0.69
CA GLY A 167 7.59 0.64 1.69
C GLY A 167 6.48 0.53 2.71
N ILE A 168 5.73 -0.58 2.68
CA ILE A 168 4.66 -0.87 3.61
C ILE A 168 5.20 -1.79 4.70
N LYS A 169 5.01 -1.40 5.96
CA LYS A 169 5.37 -2.20 7.12
C LYS A 169 4.12 -2.54 7.90
N ASP A 170 4.11 -3.75 8.44
CA ASP A 170 3.11 -4.15 9.40
C ASP A 170 3.50 -3.66 10.80
N LEU A 171 2.68 -2.78 11.38
CA LEU A 171 2.95 -2.22 12.71
C LEU A 171 2.34 -3.13 13.78
N VAL A 172 3.21 -3.54 14.70
CA VAL A 172 2.83 -4.30 15.90
C VAL A 172 2.07 -3.38 16.85
N HIS A 173 0.96 -3.87 17.40
CA HIS A 173 0.20 -3.10 18.39
C HIS A 173 1.07 -2.77 19.61
N PRO A 174 1.13 -1.51 20.09
CA PRO A 174 2.05 -1.11 21.17
C PRO A 174 1.92 -1.97 22.43
N GLY A 175 0.69 -2.30 22.84
CA GLY A 175 0.43 -3.16 24.02
C GLY A 175 0.80 -4.64 23.83
N LEU A 176 1.10 -5.09 22.60
CA LEU A 176 1.48 -6.48 22.35
C LEU A 176 2.90 -6.77 22.84
N ARG A 177 3.82 -5.81 22.72
CA ARG A 177 5.19 -5.92 23.23
C ARG A 177 5.20 -6.11 24.74
N GLU A 178 4.44 -5.29 25.46
CA GLU A 178 4.31 -5.39 26.92
C GLU A 178 3.71 -6.73 27.33
N SER A 179 2.67 -7.18 26.62
CA SER A 179 2.03 -8.47 26.86
C SER A 179 2.99 -9.64 26.68
N PHE A 180 3.79 -9.65 25.61
CA PHE A 180 4.78 -10.70 25.37
C PHE A 180 5.98 -10.62 26.30
N ALA A 181 6.37 -9.44 26.78
CA ALA A 181 7.46 -9.30 27.75
C ALA A 181 7.13 -9.95 29.11
N LEU A 182 5.85 -10.03 29.47
CA LEU A 182 5.40 -10.67 30.72
C LEU A 182 5.35 -12.20 30.61
N CYS A 183 5.14 -12.77 29.41
CA CYS A 183 4.98 -14.21 29.22
C CYS A 183 6.17 -15.05 29.72
N PRO A 184 7.44 -14.71 29.43
CA PRO A 184 8.60 -15.45 29.95
C PRO A 184 8.66 -15.48 31.48
N SER A 185 8.31 -14.35 32.13
CA SER A 185 8.29 -14.26 33.60
C SER A 185 7.21 -15.15 34.25
N ALA A 186 6.17 -15.48 33.48
CA ALA A 186 5.11 -16.40 33.87
C ALA A 186 5.38 -17.87 33.47
N GLY A 187 6.56 -18.17 32.89
CA GLY A 187 6.90 -19.52 32.40
C GLY A 187 6.12 -19.92 31.14
N VAL A 188 5.68 -18.95 30.34
CA VAL A 188 4.89 -19.16 29.12
C VAL A 188 5.73 -18.83 27.89
N ASP A 189 5.91 -19.81 27.01
CA ASP A 189 6.58 -19.63 25.73
C ASP A 189 5.64 -18.98 24.70
N VAL A 190 6.13 -17.98 23.96
CA VAL A 190 5.39 -17.35 22.87
C VAL A 190 6.00 -17.77 21.53
N ARG A 191 5.15 -18.28 20.63
CA ARG A 191 5.53 -18.65 19.25
C ARG A 191 4.66 -17.91 18.26
N ILE A 192 5.30 -17.28 17.28
CA ILE A 192 4.61 -16.66 16.15
C ILE A 192 4.43 -17.72 15.07
N VAL A 193 3.19 -17.93 14.65
CA VAL A 193 2.83 -18.82 13.54
C VAL A 193 2.28 -17.93 12.42
N THR A 194 2.95 -17.90 11.27
CA THR A 194 2.55 -17.06 10.15
C THR A 194 2.89 -17.73 8.83
N ASN A 195 2.10 -17.42 7.80
CA ASN A 195 2.37 -17.82 6.41
C ASN A 195 3.21 -16.77 5.64
N ASP A 196 3.72 -15.75 6.34
CA ASP A 196 4.58 -14.73 5.77
C ASP A 196 5.95 -15.26 5.36
N ASN A 197 6.64 -14.50 4.51
CA ASN A 197 8.04 -14.74 4.22
C ASN A 197 8.89 -14.71 5.51
N ILE A 198 9.86 -15.62 5.63
CA ILE A 198 10.72 -15.77 6.82
C ILE A 198 11.41 -14.46 7.23
N ASN A 199 11.79 -13.61 6.28
CA ASN A 199 12.44 -12.33 6.58
C ASN A 199 11.46 -11.35 7.23
N ILE A 200 10.20 -11.35 6.79
CA ILE A 200 9.12 -10.54 7.37
C ILE A 200 8.78 -11.06 8.75
N ALA A 201 8.59 -12.38 8.90
CA ALA A 201 8.31 -13.03 10.17
C ALA A 201 9.39 -12.75 11.22
N THR A 202 10.66 -12.86 10.81
CA THR A 202 11.81 -12.60 11.70
C THR A 202 11.91 -11.12 12.08
N ALA A 203 11.63 -10.20 11.15
CA ALA A 203 11.65 -8.77 11.45
C ALA A 203 10.57 -8.39 12.48
N ILE A 204 9.36 -8.95 12.35
CA ILE A 204 8.26 -8.75 13.31
C ILE A 204 8.59 -9.38 14.66
N ALA A 205 9.15 -10.59 14.67
CA ALA A 205 9.51 -11.29 15.91
C ALA A 205 10.59 -10.57 16.74
N ARG A 206 11.43 -9.76 16.08
CA ARG A 206 12.48 -8.95 16.73
C ARG A 206 12.00 -7.60 17.21
N GLU A 207 10.79 -7.20 16.82
CA GLU A 207 10.23 -5.88 17.12
C GLU A 207 9.64 -5.84 18.53
#